data_AF-A0A482VP95-F1
#
_entry.id   AF-A0A482VP95-F1
#
_cell.length_a   1.000
_cell.length_b   1.000
_cell.length_c   1.000
_cell.angle_alpha   90.00
_cell.angle_beta   90.00
_cell.angle_gamma   90.00
#
_symmetry.space_group_name_H-M   'P 1'
#
loop_
_entity.id
_entity.type
_entity.pdbx_description
1 polymer ?
#
loop_
_entity_poly.entity_id
_entity_poly.type
_entity_poly.pdbx_seq_one_letter_code
_entity_poly.pdbx_strand_id
1 'polypeptide(L)'
;MDAQVKATNILGIFPVPSTSHFVMFERLFKSLAEKGHNVDIATHFPSKQPPSSDFSHYDIVHFMVKICGVDACEATLKSQVLQNLKATKK
;
A
#
# COMPACT_ATOMS: atom_id res chain seq x y z
N MET A 1 23.26 -30.15 3.14
CA MET A 1 23.63 -28.79 3.58
C MET A 1 22.33 -28.03 3.76
N ASP A 2 21.73 -28.16 4.92
CA ASP A 2 20.48 -27.49 5.26
C ASP A 2 20.77 -26.00 5.43
N ALA A 3 20.33 -25.19 4.46
CA ALA A 3 20.43 -23.75 4.55
C ALA A 3 19.61 -23.29 5.76
N GLN A 4 20.29 -22.93 6.85
CA GLN A 4 19.68 -22.34 8.03
C GLN A 4 18.94 -21.06 7.59
N VAL A 5 17.62 -21.12 7.51
CA VAL A 5 16.78 -19.98 7.11
C VAL A 5 16.88 -18.95 8.23
N LYS A 6 17.72 -17.93 8.02
CA LYS A 6 17.87 -16.82 8.95
C LYS A 6 16.61 -15.97 8.84
N ALA A 7 15.76 -15.98 9.87
CA ALA A 7 14.57 -15.14 9.96
C ALA A 7 14.98 -13.66 9.85
N THR A 8 14.75 -13.06 8.68
CA THR A 8 15.05 -11.65 8.38
C THR A 8 13.80 -10.80 8.55
N ASN A 9 13.99 -9.56 8.98
CA ASN A 9 12.93 -8.55 9.03
C ASN A 9 12.74 -7.92 7.64
N ILE A 10 11.52 -7.98 7.12
CA ILE A 10 11.16 -7.53 5.77
C ILE A 10 10.07 -6.46 5.89
N LEU A 11 10.34 -5.25 5.37
CA LEU A 11 9.37 -4.16 5.32
C LEU A 11 8.88 -3.94 3.89
N GLY A 12 7.57 -4.06 3.67
CA GLY A 12 6.91 -3.81 2.39
C GLY A 12 6.05 -2.55 2.44
N ILE A 13 6.38 -1.51 1.67
CA ILE A 13 5.62 -0.27 1.59
C ILE A 13 4.88 -0.21 0.25
N PHE A 14 3.55 -0.16 0.29
CA PHE A 14 2.69 -0.10 -0.89
C PHE A 14 1.90 1.20 -0.89
N PRO A 15 2.45 2.25 -1.53
CA PRO A 15 1.81 3.56 -1.56
C PRO A 15 0.55 3.54 -2.41
N VAL A 16 0.50 2.76 -3.50
CA VAL A 16 -0.64 2.82 -4.42
C VAL A 16 -1.82 1.99 -3.88
N PRO A 17 -3.02 2.57 -3.74
CA PRO A 17 -4.25 1.84 -3.36
C PRO A 17 -4.80 1.03 -4.55
N SER A 18 -3.96 0.21 -5.17
CA SER A 18 -4.33 -0.65 -6.31
C SER A 18 -4.34 -2.11 -5.87
N THR A 19 -5.54 -2.67 -5.73
CA THR A 19 -5.73 -4.06 -5.28
C THR A 19 -5.09 -5.06 -6.24
N SER A 20 -5.14 -4.78 -7.56
CA SER A 20 -4.53 -5.64 -8.59
C SER A 20 -3.01 -5.71 -8.47
N HIS A 21 -2.36 -4.62 -8.03
CA HIS A 21 -0.94 -4.64 -7.73
C HIS A 21 -0.66 -5.31 -6.38
N PHE A 22 -1.50 -5.05 -5.37
CA PHE A 22 -1.25 -5.54 -4.03
C PHE A 22 -1.43 -7.07 -3.89
N VAL A 23 -2.41 -7.68 -4.58
CA VAL A 23 -2.72 -9.12 -4.43
C VAL A 23 -1.53 -10.05 -4.74
N MET A 24 -0.67 -9.66 -5.68
CA MET A 24 0.55 -10.41 -5.99
C MET A 24 1.55 -10.36 -4.84
N PHE A 25 1.77 -9.16 -4.29
CA PHE A 25 2.69 -8.94 -3.18
C PHE A 25 2.16 -9.55 -1.89
N GLU A 26 0.86 -9.47 -1.63
CA GLU A 26 0.23 -10.09 -0.48
C GLU A 26 0.54 -11.59 -0.41
N ARG A 27 0.44 -12.31 -1.54
CA ARG A 27 0.80 -13.74 -1.60
C ARG A 27 2.27 -13.98 -1.31
N LEU A 28 3.17 -13.17 -1.88
CA LEU A 28 4.61 -13.28 -1.64
C LEU A 28 4.94 -13.12 -0.15
N PHE A 29 4.40 -12.08 0.48
CA PHE A 29 4.68 -11.81 1.89
C PHE A 29 4.06 -12.83 2.83
N LYS A 30 2.88 -13.38 2.51
CA LYS A 30 2.31 -14.50 3.25
C LYS A 30 3.24 -15.71 3.20
N SER A 31 3.74 -16.08 2.02
CA SER A 31 4.70 -17.19 1.90
C SER A 31 6.06 -16.93 2.57
N LEU A 32 6.48 -15.66 2.69
CA LEU A 32 7.66 -15.30 3.47
C LEU A 32 7.40 -15.44 4.98
N ALA A 33 6.25 -14.98 5.46
CA ALA A 33 5.84 -15.15 6.85
C ALA A 33 5.69 -16.64 7.24
N GLU A 34 5.11 -17.45 6.36
CA GLU A 34 4.99 -18.91 6.55
C GLU A 34 6.36 -19.62 6.64
N LYS A 35 7.39 -19.05 6.00
CA LYS A 35 8.77 -19.55 6.08
C LYS A 35 9.54 -19.06 7.31
N GLY A 36 8.89 -18.30 8.20
CA GLY A 36 9.49 -17.79 9.43
C GLY A 36 10.23 -16.47 9.28
N HIS A 37 10.00 -15.70 8.21
CA HIS A 37 10.49 -14.32 8.11
C HIS A 37 9.50 -13.38 8.83
N ASN A 38 10.02 -12.37 9.53
CA ASN A 38 9.20 -11.32 10.13
C ASN A 38 8.86 -10.29 9.05
N VAL A 39 7.57 -10.07 8.79
CA VAL A 39 7.13 -9.23 7.66
C VAL A 39 6.19 -8.15 8.15
N ASP A 40 6.62 -6.91 7.98
CA ASP A 40 5.82 -5.72 8.21
C ASP A 40 5.36 -5.15 6.88
N ILE A 41 4.05 -5.02 6.70
CA ILE A 41 3.49 -4.47 5.47
C ILE A 41 2.73 -3.20 5.80
N ALA A 42 3.06 -2.14 5.07
CA ALA A 42 2.41 -0.86 5.16
C ALA A 42 1.58 -0.62 3.87
N THR A 43 0.25 -0.69 3.98
CA THR A 43 -0.70 -0.85 2.85
C THR A 43 -2.05 -0.22 3.16
N HIS A 44 -2.89 -0.04 2.13
CA HIS A 44 -4.28 0.43 2.24
C HIS A 44 -5.30 -0.70 2.47
N PHE A 45 -4.89 -1.95 2.29
CA PHE A 45 -5.76 -3.12 2.27
C PHE A 45 -5.57 -3.96 3.53
N PRO A 46 -6.49 -3.90 4.51
CA PRO A 46 -6.37 -4.69 5.72
C PRO A 46 -6.33 -6.19 5.39
N SER A 47 -5.38 -6.91 5.99
CA SER A 47 -5.30 -8.37 5.83
C SER A 47 -6.48 -9.03 6.53
N LYS A 48 -7.24 -9.87 5.81
CA LYS A 48 -8.43 -10.55 6.36
C LYS A 48 -8.07 -11.69 7.32
N GLN A 49 -6.89 -12.28 7.19
CA GLN A 49 -6.38 -13.35 8.04
C GLN A 49 -4.83 -13.26 8.06
N PRO A 50 -4.21 -12.86 9.18
CA PRO A 50 -2.76 -12.92 9.30
C PRO A 50 -2.31 -14.40 9.38
N PRO A 51 -1.36 -14.84 8.55
CA PRO A 51 -0.91 -16.24 8.51
C PRO A 51 -0.11 -16.67 9.75
N SER A 52 0.40 -15.74 10.56
CA SER A 52 1.18 -16.02 11.78
C SER A 52 1.26 -14.78 12.69
N SER A 53 1.77 -14.95 13.92
CA SER A 53 2.01 -13.86 14.90
C SER A 53 2.99 -12.79 14.42
N ASP A 54 3.81 -13.11 13.42
CA ASP A 54 4.96 -12.30 12.98
C ASP A 54 4.65 -11.55 11.66
N PHE A 55 3.36 -11.33 11.40
CA PHE A 55 2.85 -10.62 10.23
C PHE A 55 2.03 -9.40 10.67
N SER A 56 2.65 -8.22 10.62
CA SER A 56 2.00 -6.97 11.01
C SER A 56 1.57 -6.17 9.78
N HIS A 57 0.36 -5.61 9.84
CA HIS A 57 -0.18 -4.75 8.81
C HIS A 57 -0.39 -3.34 9.37
N TYR A 58 0.31 -2.37 8.82
CA TYR A 58 0.17 -0.96 9.15
C TYR A 58 -0.67 -0.27 8.08
N ASP A 59 -1.75 0.38 8.50
CA ASP A 59 -2.60 1.13 7.59
C ASP A 59 -1.89 2.44 7.17
N ILE A 60 -1.60 2.58 5.88
CA ILE A 60 -0.95 3.75 5.29
C ILE A 60 -1.95 4.82 4.84
N VAL A 61 -3.26 4.59 4.99
CA VAL A 61 -4.32 5.51 4.53
C VAL A 61 -4.03 6.98 4.88
N HIS A 62 -3.49 7.26 6.08
CA HIS A 62 -3.17 8.63 6.49
C HIS A 62 -1.99 9.27 5.73
N PHE A 63 -0.94 8.50 5.40
CA PHE A 63 0.27 9.01 4.76
C PHE A 63 0.05 9.31 3.27
N MET A 64 -0.71 8.46 2.57
CA MET A 64 -0.94 8.59 1.11
C MET A 64 -2.12 9.49 0.73
N VAL A 65 -3.19 9.55 1.54
CA VAL A 65 -4.28 10.54 1.32
C VAL A 65 -3.71 11.96 1.29
N LYS A 66 -2.68 12.22 2.10
CA LYS A 66 -1.98 13.50 2.11
C LYS A 66 -1.18 13.75 0.82
N ILE A 67 -0.29 12.84 0.44
CA ILE A 67 0.64 13.05 -0.69
C ILE A 67 -0.05 12.99 -2.07
N CYS A 68 -1.00 12.07 -2.27
CA CYS A 68 -1.55 11.80 -3.62
C CYS A 68 -3.05 12.05 -3.72
N GLY A 69 -3.77 12.17 -2.60
CA GLY A 69 -5.23 12.29 -2.58
C GLY A 69 -5.69 13.75 -2.53
N VAL A 70 -5.48 14.40 -1.39
CA VAL A 70 -6.02 15.75 -1.15
C VAL A 70 -5.24 16.79 -1.93
N ASP A 71 -3.92 16.76 -1.87
CA ASP A 71 -3.07 17.79 -2.51
C ASP A 71 -3.13 17.70 -4.04
N ALA A 72 -3.15 16.49 -4.60
CA ALA A 72 -3.28 16.29 -6.05
C ALA A 72 -4.68 16.67 -6.55
N CYS A 73 -5.73 16.35 -5.79
CA CYS A 73 -7.09 16.74 -6.14
C CYS A 73 -7.27 18.26 -6.00
N GLU A 74 -6.71 18.88 -4.97
CA GLU A 74 -6.68 20.34 -4.79
C GLU A 74 -5.93 21.02 -5.95
N ALA A 75 -4.75 20.52 -6.33
CA ALA A 75 -3.99 21.03 -7.48
C ALA A 75 -4.76 20.88 -8.80
N THR A 76 -5.46 19.75 -8.99
CA THR A 76 -6.28 19.49 -10.17
C THR A 76 -7.49 20.43 -10.22
N LEU A 77 -8.17 20.65 -9.09
CA LEU A 77 -9.30 21.59 -8.98
C LEU A 77 -8.88 23.05 -9.20
N LYS A 78 -7.64 23.40 -8.88
CA LYS A 78 -7.04 24.72 -9.15
C LYS A 78 -6.47 24.84 -10.58
N SER A 79 -6.39 23.76 -11.36
CA SER A 79 -5.84 23.80 -12.71
C SER A 79 -6.67 24.69 -13.65
N GLN A 80 -5.98 25.38 -14.57
CA GLN A 80 -6.62 26.26 -15.55
C GLN A 80 -7.62 25.51 -16.45
N VAL A 81 -7.36 24.23 -16.74
CA VAL A 81 -8.25 23.36 -17.52
C VAL A 81 -9.63 23.26 -16.88
N LEU A 82 -9.69 23.02 -15.57
CA LEU A 82 -10.95 22.91 -14.82
C LEU A 82 -11.64 24.26 -14.65
N GLN A 83 -10.89 25.36 -14.53
CA GLN A 83 -11.47 26.71 -14.51
C GLN A 83 -12.14 27.06 -15.85
N ASN A 84 -11.48 26.74 -16.97
CA ASN A 84 -12.01 26.97 -18.30
C ASN A 84 -13.24 26.10 -18.58
N LEU A 85 -13.26 24.86 -18.08
CA LEU A 85 -14.41 23.94 -18.15
C LEU A 85 -15.64 24.46 -17.37
N LYS A 86 -15.41 25.06 -16.20
CA LYS A 86 -16.51 25.70 -15.43
C LYS A 86 -17.09 26.91 -16.16
N ALA A 87 -16.24 27.68 -16.85
CA ALA A 87 -16.67 28.82 -17.65
C ALA A 87 -17.42 28.41 -18.94
N THR A 88 -17.32 27.15 -19.38
CA THR A 88 -17.98 26.65 -20.59
C THR A 88 -19.36 26.04 -20.33
N LYS A 89 -19.78 25.88 -19.06
CA LYS A 89 -21.13 25.39 -18.74
C LYS A 89 -22.15 26.52 -18.91
N LYS A 90 -22.64 26.66 -20.14
CA LYS A 90 -23.82 27.46 -20.51
C LYS A 90 -25.04 26.55 -20.62
#